data_AF-A0A1A7NMQ0-F1
#
_entry.id   AF-A0A1A7NMQ0-F1
#
_cell.length_a   1.000
_cell.length_b   1.000
_cell.length_c   1.000
_cell.angle_alpha   90.00
_cell.angle_beta   90.00
_cell.angle_gamma   90.00
#
_symmetry.space_group_name_H-M   'P 1'
#
loop_
_entity.id
_entity.type
_entity.pdbx_description
1 polymer ?
#
loop_
_entity_poly.entity_id
_entity_poly.type
_entity_poly.pdbx_seq_one_letter_code
_entity_poly.pdbx_strand_id
1 'polypeptide(L)'
;MCRWLIKKVSKKYKDIYNVFASRSKSEKHCCVANHICCVVFIILLLLINYDRIIAEITTPIRCSMASEIKVLMSVEEWQKQRGIEKLRPIKDSLEREPLVKLSYDLTSLEKKQIPQFINVNNMVYTLQSVIPHTKIATYFHEKNYLNIFITYYLLIYDLELNKPILSTEQVYGQYWTLMGPGSNWVKCDKSNSSELTVKSYQYNF
;
A
#
# COMPACT_ATOMS: atom_id res chain seq x y z
N MET A 1 -40.42 4.59 78.24
CA MET A 1 -40.07 5.31 76.99
C MET A 1 -38.92 4.69 76.17
N CYS A 2 -38.08 3.78 76.71
CA CYS A 2 -36.88 3.29 76.00
C CYS A 2 -37.11 2.17 74.96
N ARG A 3 -38.18 1.35 75.05
CA ARG A 3 -38.42 0.26 74.07
C ARG A 3 -38.82 0.74 72.66
N TRP A 4 -39.42 1.92 72.55
CA TRP A 4 -39.90 2.45 71.26
C TRP A 4 -38.76 3.05 70.42
N LEU A 5 -37.80 3.73 71.07
CA LEU A 5 -36.61 4.29 70.44
C LEU A 5 -35.69 3.19 69.87
N ILE A 6 -35.48 2.09 70.59
CA ILE A 6 -34.63 0.97 70.14
C ILE A 6 -35.22 0.27 68.90
N LYS A 7 -36.54 0.09 68.82
CA LYS A 7 -37.22 -0.46 67.62
C LYS A 7 -37.11 0.46 66.41
N LYS A 8 -37.18 1.78 66.61
CA LYS A 8 -37.10 2.78 65.52
C LYS A 8 -35.67 2.91 64.97
N VAL A 9 -34.66 2.82 65.84
CA VAL A 9 -33.24 2.81 65.45
C VAL A 9 -32.87 1.50 64.72
N SER A 10 -33.36 0.34 65.20
CA SER A 10 -33.15 -0.96 64.55
C SER A 10 -33.71 -1.03 63.13
N LYS A 11 -34.92 -0.49 62.91
CA LYS A 11 -35.54 -0.46 61.57
C LYS A 11 -34.77 0.46 60.60
N LYS A 12 -34.38 1.65 61.07
CA LYS A 12 -33.59 2.61 60.28
C LYS A 12 -32.23 2.04 59.87
N TYR A 13 -31.55 1.32 60.76
CA TYR A 13 -30.28 0.65 60.44
C TYR A 13 -30.45 -0.50 59.44
N LYS A 14 -31.53 -1.28 59.54
CA LYS A 14 -31.81 -2.39 58.62
C LYS A 14 -32.14 -1.91 57.21
N ASP A 15 -32.89 -0.80 57.09
CA ASP A 15 -33.22 -0.19 55.80
C ASP A 15 -31.99 0.45 55.15
N ILE A 16 -31.14 1.13 55.94
CA ILE A 16 -29.85 1.68 55.47
C ILE A 16 -28.92 0.54 55.00
N TYR A 17 -28.78 -0.53 55.77
CA TYR A 17 -27.94 -1.68 55.41
C TYR A 17 -28.44 -2.37 54.14
N ASN A 18 -29.75 -2.51 53.96
CA ASN A 18 -30.33 -3.06 52.72
C ASN A 18 -30.12 -2.14 51.51
N VAL A 19 -30.21 -0.81 51.68
CA VAL A 19 -29.90 0.16 50.61
C VAL A 19 -28.42 0.12 50.25
N PHE A 20 -27.51 0.07 51.22
CA PHE A 20 -26.06 -0.06 50.97
C PHE A 20 -25.67 -1.42 50.39
N ALA A 21 -26.30 -2.51 50.83
CA ALA A 21 -26.08 -3.84 50.26
C ALA A 21 -26.63 -3.97 48.83
N SER A 22 -27.76 -3.30 48.53
CA SER A 22 -28.31 -3.21 47.17
C SER A 22 -27.46 -2.33 46.25
N ARG A 23 -26.94 -1.19 46.74
CA ARG A 23 -26.01 -0.32 46.02
C ARG A 23 -24.65 -0.99 45.79
N SER A 24 -24.10 -1.70 46.78
CA SER A 24 -22.83 -2.42 46.65
C SER A 24 -22.89 -3.52 45.58
N LYS A 25 -24.01 -4.25 45.51
CA LYS A 25 -24.24 -5.22 44.42
C LYS A 25 -24.45 -4.51 43.08
N SER A 26 -25.26 -3.45 43.02
CA SER A 26 -25.51 -2.72 41.76
C SER A 26 -24.29 -1.97 41.23
N GLU A 27 -23.43 -1.43 42.10
CA GLU A 27 -22.18 -0.74 41.75
C GLU A 27 -21.14 -1.74 41.23
N LYS A 28 -20.99 -2.91 41.88
CA LYS A 28 -20.13 -3.99 41.35
C LYS A 28 -20.64 -4.50 39.99
N HIS A 29 -21.95 -4.68 39.83
CA HIS A 29 -22.54 -5.06 38.55
C HIS A 29 -22.40 -3.96 37.48
N CYS A 30 -22.48 -2.68 37.86
CA CYS A 30 -22.27 -1.54 36.97
C CYS A 30 -20.79 -1.41 36.55
N CYS A 31 -19.84 -1.61 37.47
CA CYS A 31 -18.41 -1.66 37.16
C CYS A 31 -18.07 -2.83 36.22
N VAL A 32 -18.64 -4.01 36.44
CA VAL A 32 -18.44 -5.18 35.57
C VAL A 32 -19.10 -4.99 34.19
N ALA A 33 -20.33 -4.46 34.15
CA ALA A 33 -21.02 -4.15 32.89
C ALA A 33 -20.28 -3.06 32.10
N ASN A 34 -19.80 -2.00 32.75
CA ASN A 34 -18.95 -0.98 32.14
C ASN A 34 -17.64 -1.58 31.62
N HIS A 35 -17.01 -2.50 32.36
CA HIS A 35 -15.81 -3.18 31.90
C HIS A 35 -16.07 -4.04 30.65
N ILE A 36 -17.18 -4.80 30.62
CA ILE A 36 -17.57 -5.61 29.45
C ILE A 36 -17.85 -4.70 28.25
N CYS A 37 -18.64 -3.63 28.44
CA CYS A 37 -18.93 -2.66 27.39
C CYS A 37 -17.66 -1.99 26.85
N CYS A 38 -16.71 -1.63 27.71
CA CYS A 38 -15.42 -1.08 27.29
C CYS A 38 -14.62 -2.09 26.46
N VAL A 39 -14.55 -3.36 26.88
CA VAL A 39 -13.85 -4.40 26.12
C VAL A 39 -14.49 -4.63 24.76
N VAL A 40 -15.83 -4.73 24.71
CA VAL A 40 -16.57 -4.87 23.44
C VAL A 40 -16.33 -3.66 22.53
N PHE A 41 -16.35 -2.45 23.08
CA PHE A 41 -16.09 -1.23 22.32
C PHE A 41 -14.66 -1.20 21.76
N ILE A 42 -13.65 -1.60 22.54
CA ILE A 42 -12.26 -1.71 22.08
C ILE A 42 -12.16 -2.74 20.94
N ILE A 43 -12.79 -3.91 21.09
CA ILE A 43 -12.79 -4.94 20.03
C ILE A 43 -13.44 -4.41 18.76
N LEU A 44 -14.58 -3.71 18.86
CA LEU A 44 -15.24 -3.10 17.71
C LEU A 44 -14.34 -2.05 17.03
N LEU A 45 -13.67 -1.19 17.80
CA LEU A 45 -12.74 -0.20 17.25
C LEU A 45 -11.56 -0.88 16.52
N LEU A 46 -11.02 -1.97 17.07
CA LEU A 46 -9.95 -2.73 16.44
C LEU A 46 -10.39 -3.39 15.14
N LEU A 47 -11.58 -4.00 15.10
CA LEU A 47 -12.13 -4.62 13.90
C LEU A 47 -12.38 -3.57 12.79
N ILE A 48 -12.94 -2.42 13.17
CA ILE A 48 -13.22 -1.33 12.23
C ILE A 48 -11.92 -0.72 11.67
N ASN A 49 -10.86 -0.64 12.47
CA ASN A 49 -9.56 -0.11 12.05
C ASN A 49 -8.56 -1.19 11.61
N TYR A 50 -9.00 -2.44 11.47
CA TYR A 50 -8.10 -3.57 11.26
C TYR A 50 -7.20 -3.38 10.03
N ASP A 51 -7.80 -3.06 8.88
CA ASP A 51 -7.08 -2.84 7.62
C ASP A 51 -6.07 -1.70 7.74
N ARG A 52 -6.46 -0.60 8.41
CA ARG A 52 -5.59 0.54 8.65
C ARG A 52 -4.39 0.16 9.51
N ILE A 53 -4.64 -0.48 10.65
CA ILE A 53 -3.59 -0.90 11.58
C ILE A 53 -2.60 -1.82 10.88
N ILE A 54 -3.11 -2.80 10.12
CA ILE A 54 -2.26 -3.72 9.38
C ILE A 54 -1.49 -3.02 8.27
N ALA A 55 -2.13 -2.16 7.48
CA ALA A 55 -1.46 -1.41 6.42
C ALA A 55 -0.33 -0.54 6.99
N GLU A 56 -0.59 0.22 8.05
CA GLU A 56 0.41 1.13 8.66
C GLU A 56 1.57 0.37 9.31
N ILE A 57 1.31 -0.78 9.96
CA ILE A 57 2.37 -1.56 10.64
C ILE A 57 3.22 -2.36 9.65
N THR A 58 2.57 -3.04 8.70
CA THR A 58 3.27 -4.02 7.85
C THR A 58 3.89 -3.42 6.61
N THR A 59 3.38 -2.29 6.10
CA THR A 59 3.92 -1.67 4.89
C THR A 59 5.39 -1.26 5.06
N PRO A 60 5.81 -0.60 6.14
CA PRO A 60 7.23 -0.30 6.37
C PRO A 60 8.12 -1.55 6.38
N ILE A 61 7.64 -2.66 6.96
CA ILE A 61 8.36 -3.94 6.98
C ILE A 61 8.47 -4.51 5.56
N ARG A 62 7.38 -4.49 4.78
CA ARG A 62 7.40 -4.95 3.38
C ARG A 62 8.27 -4.05 2.50
N CYS A 63 8.32 -2.75 2.79
CA CYS A 63 9.21 -1.80 2.10
C CYS A 63 10.69 -2.11 2.37
N SER A 64 11.08 -2.48 3.59
CA SER A 64 12.47 -2.83 3.89
C SER A 64 12.91 -4.17 3.28
N MET A 65 11.95 -5.03 2.95
CA MET A 65 12.18 -6.29 2.24
C MET A 65 12.10 -6.16 0.73
N ALA A 66 11.56 -5.05 0.21
CA ALA A 66 11.43 -4.83 -1.22
C ALA A 66 12.82 -4.76 -1.87
N SER A 67 12.96 -5.38 -3.03
CA SER A 67 14.23 -5.31 -3.75
C SER A 67 14.51 -3.88 -4.22
N GLU A 68 15.78 -3.46 -4.12
CA GLU A 68 16.26 -2.28 -4.83
C GLU A 68 16.15 -2.46 -6.35
N ILE A 69 16.41 -1.39 -7.11
CA ILE A 69 16.39 -1.45 -8.57
C ILE A 69 17.46 -2.44 -9.06
N LYS A 70 17.01 -3.46 -9.78
CA LYS A 70 17.87 -4.46 -10.42
C LYS A 70 18.22 -3.98 -11.82
N VAL A 71 19.52 -3.81 -12.07
CA VAL A 71 20.07 -3.60 -13.40
C VAL A 71 20.27 -4.98 -14.03
N LEU A 72 19.45 -5.29 -15.04
CA LEU A 72 19.46 -6.59 -15.73
C LEU A 72 20.35 -6.58 -16.98
N MET A 73 20.54 -5.39 -17.55
CA MET A 73 21.47 -5.12 -18.64
C MET A 73 22.10 -3.75 -18.36
N SER A 74 23.42 -3.65 -18.43
CA SER A 74 24.09 -2.35 -18.24
C SER A 74 23.91 -1.45 -19.46
N VAL A 75 24.16 -0.15 -19.31
CA VAL A 75 24.08 0.82 -20.42
C VAL A 75 25.10 0.45 -21.51
N GLU A 76 26.32 0.05 -21.13
CA GLU A 76 27.37 -0.33 -22.08
C GLU A 76 27.03 -1.61 -22.84
N GLU A 77 26.48 -2.62 -22.13
CA GLU A 77 26.04 -3.86 -22.76
C GLU A 77 24.89 -3.60 -23.73
N TRP A 78 23.90 -2.82 -23.29
CA TRP A 78 22.77 -2.42 -24.10
C TRP A 78 23.19 -1.67 -25.35
N GLN A 79 24.06 -0.66 -25.19
CA GLN A 79 24.62 0.13 -26.28
C GLN A 79 25.32 -0.75 -27.31
N LYS A 80 26.14 -1.71 -26.84
CA LYS A 80 26.83 -2.68 -27.70
C LYS A 80 25.86 -3.58 -28.46
N GLN A 81 24.81 -4.08 -27.81
CA GLN A 81 23.82 -4.97 -28.45
C GLN A 81 22.95 -4.22 -29.46
N ARG A 82 22.61 -2.95 -29.21
CA ARG A 82 21.87 -2.09 -30.15
C ARG A 82 22.74 -1.53 -31.28
N GLY A 83 24.07 -1.66 -31.19
CA GLY A 83 24.99 -1.05 -32.17
C GLY A 83 24.97 0.48 -32.14
N ILE A 84 24.73 1.09 -30.97
CA ILE A 84 24.64 2.53 -30.81
C ILE A 84 26.05 3.10 -30.56
N GLU A 85 26.51 4.02 -31.40
CA GLU A 85 27.83 4.64 -31.23
C GLU A 85 27.81 5.78 -30.20
N LYS A 86 26.71 6.53 -30.14
CA LYS A 86 26.58 7.71 -29.27
C LYS A 86 25.25 7.70 -28.54
N LEU A 87 25.33 7.73 -27.21
CA LEU A 87 24.18 7.91 -26.35
C LEU A 87 23.76 9.38 -26.30
N ARG A 88 22.46 9.58 -26.08
CA ARG A 88 21.86 10.87 -25.73
C ARG A 88 20.98 10.67 -24.50
N PRO A 89 21.58 10.58 -23.29
CA PRO A 89 20.81 10.44 -22.07
C PRO A 89 19.80 11.58 -21.92
N ILE A 90 18.61 11.25 -21.41
CA ILE A 90 17.59 12.25 -21.10
C ILE A 90 18.02 13.01 -19.84
N LYS A 91 17.96 14.34 -19.87
CA LYS A 91 18.46 15.17 -18.76
C LYS A 91 17.53 15.16 -17.56
N ASP A 92 16.23 15.29 -17.80
CA ASP A 92 15.22 15.48 -16.77
C ASP A 92 13.81 15.07 -17.27
N SER A 93 12.80 15.22 -16.42
CA SER A 93 11.42 14.91 -16.76
C SER A 93 10.86 15.80 -17.88
N LEU A 94 11.30 17.05 -18.02
CA LEU A 94 10.81 17.98 -19.05
C LEU A 94 11.28 17.54 -20.44
N GLU A 95 12.49 17.02 -20.57
CA GLU A 95 12.95 16.39 -21.82
C GLU A 95 12.26 15.03 -22.05
N ARG A 96 11.95 14.30 -20.99
CA ARG A 96 11.36 12.94 -21.08
C ARG A 96 9.89 12.93 -21.49
N GLU A 97 9.06 13.73 -20.82
CA GLU A 97 7.60 13.72 -20.97
C GLU A 97 7.11 13.80 -22.43
N PRO A 98 7.63 14.68 -23.30
CA PRO A 98 7.17 14.75 -24.68
C PRO A 98 7.56 13.53 -25.53
N LEU A 99 8.49 12.69 -25.07
CA LEU A 99 8.96 11.50 -25.77
C LEU A 99 8.15 10.24 -25.42
N VAL A 100 7.44 10.25 -24.29
CA VAL A 100 6.71 9.10 -23.77
C VAL A 100 5.29 9.11 -24.29
N LYS A 101 4.83 7.97 -24.82
CA LYS A 101 3.43 7.69 -25.08
C LYS A 101 2.90 6.70 -24.06
N LEU A 102 1.74 6.99 -23.49
CA LEU A 102 1.02 6.03 -22.65
C LEU A 102 0.36 4.97 -23.53
N SER A 103 0.14 3.77 -22.98
CA SER A 103 -0.38 2.63 -23.75
C SER A 103 -1.73 2.91 -24.42
N TYR A 104 -2.57 3.74 -23.78
CA TYR A 104 -3.87 4.13 -24.32
C TYR A 104 -3.77 5.14 -25.49
N ASP A 105 -2.72 5.96 -25.54
CA ASP A 105 -2.47 6.97 -26.58
C ASP A 105 -1.81 6.39 -27.85
N LEU A 106 -1.46 5.11 -27.84
CA LEU A 106 -0.88 4.45 -29.00
C LEU A 106 -1.86 4.39 -30.17
N THR A 107 -1.35 4.68 -31.37
CA THR A 107 -2.10 4.52 -32.62
C THR A 107 -2.41 3.04 -32.89
N SER A 108 -3.39 2.77 -33.76
CA SER A 108 -3.74 1.40 -34.16
C SER A 108 -2.58 0.63 -34.78
N LEU A 109 -1.64 1.32 -35.44
CA LEU A 109 -0.44 0.69 -36.00
C LEU A 109 0.56 0.32 -34.90
N GLU A 110 0.83 1.25 -33.97
CA GLU A 110 1.73 1.02 -32.83
C GLU A 110 1.22 -0.11 -31.93
N LYS A 111 -0.10 -0.18 -31.65
CA LYS A 111 -0.71 -1.26 -30.87
C LYS A 111 -0.55 -2.66 -31.49
N LYS A 112 -0.32 -2.76 -32.80
CA LYS A 112 -0.04 -4.03 -33.49
C LYS A 112 1.43 -4.44 -33.36
N GLN A 113 2.34 -3.47 -33.21
CA GLN A 113 3.78 -3.71 -33.16
C GLN A 113 4.31 -3.83 -31.72
N ILE A 114 3.67 -3.14 -30.78
CA ILE A 114 4.07 -3.09 -29.38
C ILE A 114 3.16 -4.05 -28.61
N PRO A 115 3.70 -5.15 -28.04
CA PRO A 115 2.88 -6.11 -27.34
C PRO A 115 2.24 -5.47 -26.11
N GLN A 116 0.92 -5.62 -25.97
CA GLN A 116 0.22 -5.14 -24.77
C GLN A 116 0.65 -5.93 -23.52
N PHE A 117 1.06 -7.18 -23.71
CA PHE A 117 1.47 -8.08 -22.63
C PHE A 117 2.78 -8.79 -22.99
N ILE A 118 3.66 -8.92 -22.00
CA ILE A 118 4.87 -9.74 -22.09
C ILE A 118 4.94 -10.70 -20.91
N ASN A 119 5.55 -11.86 -21.13
CA ASN A 119 5.83 -12.82 -20.06
C ASN A 119 7.32 -12.84 -19.77
N VAL A 120 7.69 -12.47 -18.54
CA VAL A 120 9.08 -12.48 -18.07
C VAL A 120 9.09 -13.18 -16.72
N ASN A 121 9.93 -14.20 -16.56
CA ASN A 121 10.07 -14.98 -15.31
C ASN A 121 8.72 -15.47 -14.75
N ASN A 122 7.85 -16.00 -15.62
CA ASN A 122 6.50 -16.49 -15.27
C ASN A 122 5.55 -15.42 -14.71
N MET A 123 5.84 -14.14 -14.95
CA MET A 123 4.94 -13.03 -14.63
C MET A 123 4.48 -12.36 -15.91
N VAL A 124 3.17 -12.15 -16.02
CA VAL A 124 2.56 -11.41 -17.14
C VAL A 124 2.53 -9.94 -16.77
N TYR A 125 3.27 -9.14 -17.52
CA TYR A 125 3.28 -7.70 -17.38
C TYR A 125 2.43 -7.04 -18.46
N THR A 126 1.81 -5.93 -18.10
CA THR A 126 0.97 -5.08 -18.95
C THR A 126 1.72 -3.82 -19.33
N LEU A 127 1.61 -3.41 -20.60
CA LEU A 127 2.22 -2.19 -21.11
C LEU A 127 1.63 -0.95 -20.42
N GLN A 128 2.51 -0.14 -19.82
CA GLN A 128 2.16 1.15 -19.24
C GLN A 128 2.43 2.28 -20.22
N SER A 129 3.64 2.32 -20.77
CA SER A 129 4.12 3.40 -21.62
C SER A 129 5.29 2.96 -22.48
N VAL A 130 5.62 3.75 -23.49
CA VAL A 130 6.73 3.51 -24.40
C VAL A 130 7.35 4.82 -24.86
N ILE A 131 8.64 4.78 -25.15
CA ILE A 131 9.34 5.82 -25.90
C ILE A 131 9.49 5.29 -27.34
N PRO A 132 8.63 5.70 -28.29
CA PRO A 132 8.53 5.04 -29.59
C PRO A 132 9.83 5.05 -30.40
N HIS A 133 10.63 6.12 -30.32
CA HIS A 133 11.85 6.25 -31.13
C HIS A 133 12.95 5.28 -30.69
N THR A 134 13.12 5.05 -29.39
CA THR A 134 14.09 4.06 -28.88
C THR A 134 13.52 2.66 -28.75
N LYS A 135 12.18 2.54 -28.82
CA LYS A 135 11.42 1.31 -28.54
C LYS A 135 11.66 0.77 -27.13
N ILE A 136 11.94 1.65 -26.18
CA ILE A 136 12.01 1.32 -24.75
C ILE A 136 10.62 1.44 -24.14
N ALA A 137 10.13 0.36 -23.54
CA ALA A 137 8.82 0.29 -22.95
C ALA A 137 8.87 0.08 -21.44
N THR A 138 7.92 0.67 -20.74
CA THR A 138 7.64 0.41 -19.32
C THR A 138 6.45 -0.52 -19.22
N TYR A 139 6.65 -1.64 -18.57
CA TYR A 139 5.64 -2.64 -18.26
C TYR A 139 5.45 -2.75 -16.75
N PHE A 140 4.25 -3.15 -16.32
CA PHE A 140 3.97 -3.40 -14.91
C PHE A 140 3.16 -4.67 -14.68
N HIS A 141 3.37 -5.30 -13.54
CA HIS A 141 2.54 -6.38 -13.02
C HIS A 141 2.09 -6.01 -11.60
N GLU A 142 0.81 -6.18 -11.30
CA GLU A 142 0.25 -5.90 -9.98
C GLU A 142 -0.03 -7.20 -9.23
N LYS A 143 0.45 -7.29 -7.99
CA LYS A 143 -0.07 -8.23 -6.99
C LYS A 143 -0.81 -7.45 -5.93
N ASN A 144 -2.07 -7.78 -5.75
CA ASN A 144 -2.93 -7.18 -4.75
C ASN A 144 -3.52 -8.28 -3.87
N TYR A 145 -3.20 -8.23 -2.58
CA TYR A 145 -3.76 -9.13 -1.58
C TYR A 145 -4.64 -8.33 -0.61
N LEU A 146 -5.90 -8.78 -0.49
CA LEU A 146 -6.94 -8.20 0.39
C LEU A 146 -7.26 -6.72 0.14
N ASN A 147 -6.83 -6.11 -0.99
CA ASN A 147 -6.88 -4.65 -1.19
C ASN A 147 -6.15 -3.86 -0.11
N ILE A 148 -5.24 -4.51 0.61
CA ILE A 148 -4.41 -3.92 1.64
C ILE A 148 -2.96 -3.93 1.17
N PHE A 149 -2.52 -5.04 0.61
CA PHE A 149 -1.12 -5.28 0.28
C PHE A 149 -0.94 -5.25 -1.22
N ILE A 150 -0.48 -4.12 -1.73
CA ILE A 150 -0.29 -3.92 -3.16
C ILE A 150 1.21 -3.89 -3.47
N THR A 151 1.62 -4.61 -4.49
CA THR A 151 2.98 -4.61 -5.01
C THR A 151 2.92 -4.48 -6.53
N TYR A 152 3.51 -3.41 -7.04
CA TYR A 152 3.75 -3.22 -8.46
C TYR A 152 5.17 -3.65 -8.80
N TYR A 153 5.30 -4.58 -9.72
CA TYR A 153 6.56 -4.97 -10.32
C TYR A 153 6.70 -4.16 -11.61
N LEU A 154 7.67 -3.25 -11.64
CA LEU A 154 7.93 -2.40 -12.79
C LEU A 154 9.11 -2.96 -13.58
N LEU A 155 8.99 -2.95 -14.91
CA LEU A 155 9.98 -3.49 -15.82
C LEU A 155 10.21 -2.52 -16.98
N ILE A 156 11.46 -2.08 -17.13
CA ILE A 156 11.92 -1.40 -18.34
C ILE A 156 12.40 -2.46 -19.32
N TYR A 157 11.87 -2.43 -20.53
CA TYR A 157 12.05 -3.47 -21.53
C TYR A 157 12.45 -2.88 -22.87
N ASP A 158 13.44 -3.49 -23.51
CA ASP A 158 13.82 -3.19 -24.88
C ASP A 158 12.98 -4.03 -25.85
N LEU A 159 12.12 -3.38 -26.64
CA LEU A 159 11.29 -4.08 -27.61
C LEU A 159 12.08 -4.54 -28.86
N GLU A 160 13.21 -3.93 -29.16
CA GLU A 160 14.04 -4.27 -30.31
C GLU A 160 14.94 -5.49 -30.02
N LEU A 161 15.54 -5.51 -28.83
CA LEU A 161 16.33 -6.65 -28.36
C LEU A 161 15.46 -7.76 -27.76
N ASN A 162 14.20 -7.46 -27.46
CA ASN A 162 13.28 -8.32 -26.74
C ASN A 162 13.87 -8.80 -25.40
N LYS A 163 14.38 -7.87 -24.60
CA LYS A 163 15.07 -8.14 -23.33
C LYS A 163 14.71 -7.14 -22.23
N PRO A 164 14.62 -7.57 -20.96
CA PRO A 164 14.48 -6.65 -19.84
C PRO A 164 15.79 -5.91 -19.55
N ILE A 165 15.70 -4.64 -19.20
CA ILE A 165 16.85 -3.76 -18.92
C ILE A 165 16.93 -3.46 -17.42
N LEU A 166 15.84 -2.94 -16.85
CA LEU A 166 15.76 -2.57 -15.44
C LEU A 166 14.48 -3.17 -14.85
N SER A 167 14.52 -3.52 -13.57
CA SER A 167 13.32 -3.92 -12.84
C SER A 167 13.35 -3.42 -11.41
N THR A 168 12.17 -3.20 -10.84
CA THR A 168 12.04 -2.91 -9.42
C THR A 168 10.67 -3.30 -8.91
N GLU A 169 10.53 -3.26 -7.60
CA GLU A 169 9.28 -3.52 -6.88
C GLU A 169 8.88 -2.25 -6.15
N GLN A 170 7.60 -1.91 -6.22
CA GLN A 170 7.00 -0.81 -5.49
C GLN A 170 5.88 -1.34 -4.62
N VAL A 171 6.04 -1.15 -3.32
CA VAL A 171 5.14 -1.69 -2.30
C VAL A 171 4.26 -0.58 -1.74
N TYR A 172 2.98 -0.92 -1.56
CA TYR A 172 1.99 -0.06 -0.95
C TYR A 172 1.12 -0.81 0.07
N GLY A 173 0.67 -0.06 1.05
CA GLY A 173 -0.47 -0.38 1.91
C GLY A 173 -1.68 0.42 1.44
N GLN A 174 -2.87 -0.16 1.48
CA GLN A 174 -4.13 0.56 1.23
C GLN A 174 -5.14 0.22 2.33
N TYR A 175 -5.95 1.19 2.71
CA TYR A 175 -7.07 0.96 3.63
C TYR A 175 -8.20 1.94 3.35
N TRP A 176 -9.44 1.50 3.57
CA TRP A 176 -10.62 2.36 3.40
C TRP A 176 -10.71 3.38 4.53
N THR A 177 -11.10 4.61 4.18
CA THR A 177 -11.31 5.66 5.17
C THR A 177 -12.61 5.42 5.94
N LEU A 178 -12.56 5.52 7.27
CA LEU A 178 -13.75 5.36 8.11
C LEU A 178 -14.79 6.46 7.94
N MET A 179 -14.35 7.64 7.51
CA MET A 179 -15.23 8.79 7.27
C MET A 179 -15.02 9.28 5.85
N GLY A 180 -16.01 9.04 4.99
CA GLY A 180 -16.03 9.47 3.60
C GLY A 180 -15.72 8.36 2.59
N PRO A 181 -16.12 8.55 1.31
CA PRO A 181 -15.77 7.62 0.24
C PRO A 181 -14.29 7.76 -0.11
N GLY A 182 -13.56 6.65 -0.06
CA GLY A 182 -12.18 6.59 -0.54
C GLY A 182 -11.27 5.71 0.29
N SER A 183 -10.03 5.59 -0.17
CA SER A 183 -8.99 4.82 0.47
C SER A 183 -7.74 5.66 0.66
N ASN A 184 -7.06 5.46 1.77
CA ASN A 184 -5.73 5.99 2.01
C ASN A 184 -4.66 4.98 1.60
N TRP A 185 -3.47 5.53 1.29
CA TRP A 185 -2.32 4.77 0.86
C TRP A 185 -1.15 5.00 1.82
N VAL A 186 -0.54 3.91 2.27
CA VAL A 186 0.74 3.89 2.96
C VAL A 186 1.80 3.60 1.91
N LYS A 187 2.75 4.53 1.72
CA LYS A 187 3.80 4.43 0.70
C LYS A 187 5.15 4.25 1.37
N CYS A 188 6.10 3.62 0.66
CA CYS A 188 7.50 3.63 1.09
C CYS A 188 8.08 5.05 0.97
N ASP A 189 8.95 5.45 1.91
CA ASP A 189 9.59 6.77 1.90
C ASP A 189 10.44 7.02 0.65
N LYS A 190 11.04 5.96 0.09
CA LYS A 190 11.74 5.99 -1.20
C LYS A 190 10.84 5.39 -2.29
N SER A 191 10.52 6.21 -3.29
CA SER A 191 9.78 5.73 -4.45
C SER A 191 10.73 5.10 -5.47
N ASN A 192 10.87 3.78 -5.40
CA ASN A 192 11.63 2.99 -6.38
C ASN A 192 11.20 3.25 -7.83
N SER A 193 9.93 3.62 -8.09
CA SER A 193 9.45 3.94 -9.44
C SER A 193 10.03 5.24 -9.99
N SER A 194 10.23 6.24 -9.13
CA SER A 194 10.87 7.50 -9.52
C SER A 194 12.34 7.26 -9.86
N GLU A 195 13.06 6.54 -9.00
CA GLU A 195 14.47 6.23 -9.23
C GLU A 195 14.66 5.31 -10.44
N LEU A 196 13.76 4.34 -10.68
CA LEU A 196 13.75 3.52 -11.89
C LEU A 196 13.59 4.39 -13.15
N THR A 197 12.67 5.35 -13.10
CA THR A 197 12.43 6.29 -14.19
C THR A 197 13.69 7.09 -14.47
N VAL A 198 14.33 7.66 -13.45
CA VAL A 198 15.57 8.43 -13.61
C VAL A 198 16.70 7.54 -14.16
N LYS A 199 16.86 6.32 -13.66
CA LYS A 199 17.86 5.37 -14.22
C LYS A 199 17.59 5.01 -15.68
N SER A 200 16.32 4.92 -16.07
CA SER A 200 15.93 4.62 -17.46
C SER A 200 16.39 5.70 -18.46
N TYR A 201 16.64 6.93 -17.99
CA TYR A 201 17.07 8.04 -18.85
C TYR A 201 18.41 7.80 -19.55
N GLN A 202 19.24 6.92 -18.98
CA GLN A 202 20.52 6.55 -19.58
C GLN A 202 20.36 5.68 -20.84
N TYR A 203 19.20 5.03 -20.99
CA TYR A 203 18.89 4.14 -22.13
C TYR A 203 18.19 4.91 -23.25
N ASN A 204 18.85 5.98 -23.73
CA ASN A 204 18.34 6.83 -24.79
C ASN A 204 19.46 7.28 -25.75
N PHE A 205 19.13 7.45 -27.03
CA PHE A 205 20.04 7.82 -28.12
C PHE A 205 19.31 8.64 -29.18
#